data_AF-A0A2E7NAR5-F1
#
_entry.id   AF-A0A2E7NAR5-F1
#
_cell.length_a   1.000
_cell.length_b   1.000
_cell.length_c   1.000
_cell.angle_alpha   90.00
_cell.angle_beta   90.00
_cell.angle_gamma   90.00
#
_symmetry.space_group_name_H-M   'P 1'
#
loop_
_entity.id
_entity.type
_entity.pdbx_description
1 polymer ?
#
loop_
_entity_poly.entity_id
_entity_poly.type
_entity_poly.pdbx_seq_one_letter_code
_entity_poly.pdbx_strand_id
1 'polypeptide(L)'
;MVMHPDWKRSRVFRFYITNSNSLTLFPTNSLLTKSSESHKLGSQKSLYLVDKNFEWGNILTQKRKIRSVSLKQEDYMRSWLPYVVLTILAWGTYIPTLHKGTILLGRSGVHAFLMVGLAYVVVAILIPGTMIVRAGSWATFTAGGSGFTFIAGALGAIGALGIVLAMANGGRPNVVPPLVFAGAPVVNVFVAMLYNPPKESPPLLFFLGILMAAAGAGMVLANRPS
;
A
#
# COMPACT_ATOMS: atom_id res chain seq x y z
N MET A 1 52.35 -14.36 -6.56
CA MET A 1 52.91 -13.02 -6.84
C MET A 1 51.83 -12.22 -7.54
N VAL A 2 50.81 -11.78 -6.80
CA VAL A 2 50.61 -10.37 -6.40
C VAL A 2 50.98 -9.39 -7.51
N MET A 3 49.97 -8.91 -8.23
CA MET A 3 49.96 -7.58 -8.85
C MET A 3 48.57 -6.99 -8.70
N HIS A 4 48.49 -5.99 -7.82
CA HIS A 4 47.41 -5.00 -7.81
C HIS A 4 47.66 -4.03 -8.97
N PRO A 5 46.60 -3.55 -9.65
CA PRO A 5 46.65 -2.20 -10.20
C PRO A 5 45.51 -1.33 -9.65
N ASP A 6 45.97 -0.21 -9.11
CA ASP A 6 45.29 1.05 -8.80
C ASP A 6 44.21 1.45 -9.82
N TRP A 7 43.00 1.82 -9.35
CA TRP A 7 42.09 2.64 -10.14
C TRP A 7 41.68 3.90 -9.36
N LYS A 8 42.33 5.01 -9.73
CA LYS A 8 42.02 6.38 -9.32
C LYS A 8 40.72 6.88 -9.97
N ARG A 9 39.87 7.45 -9.12
CA ARG A 9 39.07 8.69 -9.28
C ARG A 9 38.13 8.85 -10.50
N SER A 10 36.84 8.91 -10.13
CA SER A 10 35.83 9.94 -10.46
C SER A 10 35.35 10.10 -11.90
N ARG A 11 34.01 10.00 -12.08
CA ARG A 11 33.15 11.04 -12.68
C ARG A 11 31.68 10.66 -12.49
N VAL A 12 31.11 11.00 -11.34
CA VAL A 12 29.65 11.02 -11.17
C VAL A 12 29.16 12.31 -11.84
N PHE A 13 28.64 12.18 -13.06
CA PHE A 13 27.87 13.23 -13.71
C PHE A 13 26.57 13.40 -12.96
N ARG A 14 26.44 14.48 -12.19
CA ARG A 14 25.16 14.88 -11.59
C ARG A 14 24.62 16.04 -12.42
N PHE A 15 23.66 15.72 -13.29
CA PHE A 15 22.91 16.70 -14.06
C PHE A 15 22.05 17.54 -13.10
N TYR A 16 22.19 18.86 -13.17
CA TYR A 16 21.22 19.79 -12.62
C TYR A 16 20.41 20.35 -13.80
N ILE A 17 19.11 20.05 -13.83
CA ILE A 17 18.17 20.79 -14.67
C ILE A 17 17.95 22.12 -13.96
N THR A 18 18.63 23.17 -14.42
CA THR A 18 18.31 24.55 -14.06
C THR A 18 17.47 25.14 -15.18
N ASN A 19 16.30 25.68 -14.81
CA ASN A 19 15.49 26.49 -15.71
C ASN A 19 16.12 27.89 -15.82
N SER A 20 16.04 28.46 -17.02
CA SER A 20 16.45 29.81 -17.45
C SER A 20 17.95 30.18 -17.48
N ASN A 21 18.53 30.04 -18.68
CA ASN A 21 19.37 31.01 -19.41
C ASN A 21 20.32 31.94 -18.61
N SER A 22 21.55 31.47 -18.34
CA SER A 22 22.80 32.24 -18.54
C SER A 22 24.02 31.45 -18.07
N LEU A 23 25.02 31.30 -18.94
CA LEU A 23 26.31 30.66 -18.67
C LEU A 23 27.24 31.66 -17.97
N THR A 24 27.70 31.36 -16.75
CA THR A 24 28.85 32.03 -16.13
C THR A 24 29.83 31.00 -15.54
N LEU A 25 31.09 31.11 -15.96
CA LEU A 25 32.24 30.33 -15.50
C LEU A 25 32.94 31.10 -14.38
N PHE A 26 33.25 30.44 -13.25
CA PHE A 26 34.20 30.96 -12.24
C PHE A 26 35.30 29.92 -11.93
N PRO A 27 36.57 30.34 -11.81
CA PRO A 27 37.70 29.41 -11.68
C PRO A 27 38.17 29.19 -10.23
N THR A 28 38.75 28.00 -10.02
CA THR A 28 39.82 27.57 -9.07
C THR A 28 39.77 27.80 -7.55
N ASN A 29 40.06 26.69 -6.84
CA ASN A 29 40.86 26.54 -5.61
C ASN A 29 40.34 27.14 -4.29
N SER A 30 39.99 26.24 -3.35
CA SER A 30 40.58 26.23 -2.00
C SER A 30 40.22 24.95 -1.21
N LEU A 31 41.27 24.16 -0.99
CA LEU A 31 41.65 23.50 0.26
C LEU A 31 40.68 22.50 0.96
N LEU A 32 41.15 21.25 0.89
CA LEU A 32 40.93 20.13 1.80
C LEU A 32 41.14 20.51 3.28
N THR A 33 40.22 20.09 4.15
CA THR A 33 40.61 19.41 5.40
C THR A 33 39.64 18.27 5.69
N LYS A 34 40.19 17.06 5.67
CA LYS A 34 39.59 15.79 6.04
C LYS A 34 39.88 15.58 7.52
N SER A 35 38.88 15.63 8.41
CA SER A 35 39.00 15.05 9.76
C SER A 35 38.07 13.85 9.85
N SER A 36 38.70 12.69 9.95
CA SER A 36 38.11 11.41 10.26
C SER A 36 37.65 11.40 11.71
N GLU A 37 36.37 11.13 11.96
CA GLU A 37 35.97 10.37 13.14
C GLU A 37 34.76 9.49 12.79
N SER A 38 35.04 8.19 12.75
CA SER A 38 34.08 7.12 12.59
C SER A 38 33.49 6.78 13.95
N HIS A 39 32.23 7.11 14.18
CA HIS A 39 31.41 6.42 15.17
C HIS A 39 30.11 5.94 14.52
N LYS A 40 29.88 4.63 14.63
CA LYS A 40 28.72 3.90 14.15
C LYS A 40 27.44 4.48 14.78
N LEU A 41 26.47 4.90 13.97
CA LEU A 41 25.05 4.86 14.29
C LEU A 41 24.22 4.88 12.99
N GLY A 42 23.07 4.22 13.04
CA GLY A 42 22.32 3.73 11.89
C GLY A 42 21.75 4.76 10.92
N SER A 43 21.57 4.25 9.69
CA SER A 43 20.55 4.56 8.69
C SER A 43 19.49 5.62 9.07
N GLN A 44 19.81 6.90 8.84
CA GLN A 44 18.88 7.96 8.44
C GLN A 44 19.71 9.20 8.07
N LYS A 45 20.24 9.24 6.84
CA LYS A 45 20.71 10.50 6.25
C LYS A 45 19.52 11.20 5.60
N SER A 46 18.65 11.76 6.43
CA SER A 46 17.88 12.93 6.04
C SER A 46 18.89 14.03 5.76
N LEU A 47 19.04 14.39 4.49
CA LEU A 47 19.95 15.43 4.04
C LEU A 47 19.37 16.78 4.48
N TYR A 48 19.53 17.13 5.75
CA TYR A 48 19.31 18.49 6.22
C TYR A 48 20.40 19.35 5.59
N LEU A 49 20.08 19.96 4.44
CA LEU A 49 20.76 21.17 4.01
C LEU A 49 20.40 22.23 5.06
N VAL A 50 21.21 22.30 6.13
CA VAL A 50 21.25 23.46 7.01
C VAL A 50 21.80 24.58 6.13
N ASP A 51 20.88 25.39 5.63
CA ASP A 51 21.19 26.65 4.97
C ASP A 51 22.05 27.47 5.93
N LYS A 52 23.31 27.70 5.56
CA LYS A 52 24.28 28.44 6.37
C LYS A 52 24.01 29.96 6.36
N ASN A 53 22.98 30.41 5.66
CA ASN A 53 22.50 31.79 5.68
C ASN A 53 21.15 31.86 6.42
N PHE A 54 21.17 31.50 7.71
CA PHE A 54 19.99 31.62 8.58
C PHE A 54 19.73 33.10 8.90
N GLU A 55 19.08 33.77 7.95
CA GLU A 55 18.49 35.09 8.08
C GLU A 55 17.33 35.02 9.10
N TRP A 56 17.54 35.56 10.30
CA TRP A 56 16.57 35.57 11.41
C TRP A 56 15.21 36.22 11.05
N GLY A 57 15.10 36.91 9.91
CA GLY A 57 13.87 37.55 9.43
C GLY A 57 12.79 36.62 8.89
N ASN A 58 13.08 35.34 8.60
CA ASN A 58 12.16 34.46 7.84
C ASN A 58 11.53 33.31 8.63
N ILE A 59 11.68 33.28 9.97
CA ILE A 59 11.16 32.21 10.83
C ILE A 59 9.62 32.06 10.69
N LEU A 60 8.90 33.18 10.60
CA LEU A 60 7.44 33.17 10.44
C LEU A 60 7.00 32.62 9.07
N THR A 61 7.80 32.87 8.03
CA THR A 61 7.59 32.39 6.67
C THR A 61 7.85 30.89 6.59
N GLN A 62 8.91 30.42 7.25
CA GLN A 62 9.27 29.01 7.33
C GLN A 62 8.26 28.21 8.17
N LYS A 63 7.81 28.74 9.32
CA LYS A 63 6.72 28.13 10.11
C LYS A 63 5.41 28.05 9.32
N ARG A 64 5.08 29.08 8.53
CA ARG A 64 3.90 29.04 7.63
C ARG A 64 4.04 27.96 6.56
N LYS A 65 5.21 27.83 5.94
CA LYS A 65 5.48 26.81 4.90
C LYS A 65 5.44 25.39 5.47
N ILE A 66 6.03 25.15 6.64
CA ILE A 66 5.98 23.84 7.31
C ILE A 66 4.55 23.51 7.70
N ARG A 67 3.80 24.48 8.26
CA ARG A 67 2.39 24.31 8.61
C ARG A 67 1.52 24.02 7.38
N SER A 68 1.70 24.73 6.27
CA SER A 68 0.91 24.49 5.06
C SER A 68 1.22 23.15 4.40
N VAL A 69 2.48 22.71 4.41
CA VAL A 69 2.87 21.37 3.96
C VAL A 69 2.28 20.29 4.87
N SER A 70 2.33 20.48 6.20
CA SER A 70 1.74 19.54 7.17
C SER A 70 0.22 19.41 7.02
N LEU A 71 -0.50 20.53 6.87
CA LEU A 71 -1.95 20.53 6.67
C LEU A 71 -2.33 19.84 5.35
N LYS A 72 -1.63 20.17 4.26
CA LYS A 72 -1.86 19.53 2.96
C LYS A 72 -1.56 18.03 3.00
N GLN A 73 -0.51 17.62 3.70
CA GLN A 73 -0.18 16.21 3.93
C GLN A 73 -1.26 15.51 4.76
N GLU A 74 -1.77 16.14 5.82
CA GLU A 74 -2.90 15.63 6.59
C GLU A 74 -4.18 15.47 5.75
N ASP A 75 -4.47 16.42 4.86
CA ASP A 75 -5.64 16.36 3.98
C ASP A 75 -5.54 15.19 2.97
N TYR A 76 -4.34 14.92 2.44
CA TYR A 76 -4.08 13.73 1.62
C TYR A 76 -4.25 12.44 2.42
N MET A 77 -3.77 12.41 3.67
CA MET A 77 -3.93 11.26 4.57
C MET A 77 -5.38 11.05 5.02
N ARG A 78 -6.19 12.11 5.14
CA ARG A 78 -7.62 12.04 5.48
C ARG A 78 -8.50 11.62 4.30
N SER A 79 -8.03 11.79 3.07
CA SER A 79 -8.84 11.51 1.87
C SER A 79 -9.10 10.02 1.61
N TRP A 80 -8.23 9.10 2.06
CA TRP A 80 -8.40 7.66 1.83
C TRP A 80 -9.16 6.92 2.94
N LEU A 81 -9.12 7.46 4.17
CA LEU A 81 -9.74 6.86 5.35
C LEU A 81 -11.25 6.60 5.19
N PRO A 82 -12.06 7.52 4.62
CA PRO A 82 -13.47 7.26 4.37
C PRO A 82 -13.74 6.03 3.50
N TYR A 83 -12.90 5.77 2.49
CA TYR A 83 -13.06 4.59 1.64
C TYR A 83 -12.71 3.29 2.39
N VAL A 84 -11.74 3.34 3.29
CA VAL A 84 -11.42 2.19 4.17
C VAL A 84 -12.56 1.92 5.13
N VAL A 85 -13.14 2.95 5.77
CA VAL A 85 -14.32 2.79 6.63
C VAL A 85 -15.50 2.23 5.83
N LEU A 86 -15.78 2.77 4.64
CA LEU A 86 -16.80 2.24 3.74
C LEU A 86 -16.57 0.76 3.41
N THR A 87 -15.33 0.39 3.11
CA THR A 87 -14.94 -1.00 2.81
C THR A 87 -15.18 -1.91 4.01
N ILE A 88 -14.77 -1.50 5.20
CA ILE A 88 -14.99 -2.25 6.45
C ILE A 88 -16.49 -2.44 6.70
N LEU A 89 -17.29 -1.39 6.52
CA LEU A 89 -18.74 -1.47 6.70
C LEU A 89 -19.42 -2.35 5.64
N ALA A 90 -19.03 -2.23 4.37
CA ALA A 90 -19.58 -3.02 3.28
C ALA A 90 -19.24 -4.51 3.44
N TRP A 91 -17.96 -4.84 3.69
CA TRP A 91 -17.54 -6.23 3.89
C TRP A 91 -18.01 -6.82 5.23
N GLY A 92 -18.11 -5.99 6.27
CA GLY A 92 -18.64 -6.39 7.57
C GLY A 92 -20.13 -6.74 7.52
N THR A 93 -20.92 -5.98 6.76
CA THR A 93 -22.36 -6.24 6.57
C THR A 93 -22.65 -7.29 5.49
N TYR A 94 -21.71 -7.51 4.57
CA TYR A 94 -21.83 -8.48 3.47
C TYR A 94 -22.11 -9.90 3.97
N ILE A 95 -21.29 -10.45 4.87
CA ILE A 95 -21.42 -11.85 5.29
C ILE A 95 -22.76 -12.12 6.01
N PRO A 96 -23.19 -11.33 7.01
CA PRO A 96 -24.50 -11.55 7.64
C PRO A 96 -25.66 -11.44 6.65
N THR A 97 -25.60 -10.49 5.73
CA THR A 97 -26.63 -10.30 4.70
C THR A 97 -26.64 -11.47 3.72
N LEU A 98 -25.47 -11.95 3.30
CA LEU A 98 -25.32 -13.12 2.46
C LEU A 98 -25.87 -14.37 3.15
N HIS A 99 -25.56 -14.58 4.42
CA HIS A 99 -26.09 -15.71 5.18
C HIS A 99 -27.61 -15.67 5.32
N LYS A 100 -28.20 -14.49 5.55
CA LYS A 100 -29.66 -14.33 5.51
C LYS A 100 -30.22 -14.64 4.12
N GLY A 101 -29.59 -14.11 3.07
CA GLY A 101 -29.97 -14.39 1.68
C GLY A 101 -29.90 -15.87 1.32
N THR A 102 -28.85 -16.58 1.75
CA THR A 102 -28.74 -18.03 1.51
C THR A 102 -29.84 -18.80 2.22
N ILE A 103 -30.20 -18.43 3.46
CA ILE A 103 -31.33 -19.05 4.18
C ILE A 103 -32.64 -18.87 3.39
N LEU A 104 -32.93 -17.66 2.91
CA LEU A 104 -34.14 -17.35 2.13
C LEU A 104 -34.16 -18.07 0.77
N LEU A 105 -32.99 -18.35 0.19
CA LEU A 105 -32.82 -19.13 -1.04
C LEU A 105 -32.72 -20.65 -0.79
N GLY A 106 -33.37 -21.15 0.27
CA GLY A 106 -33.40 -22.59 0.56
C GLY A 106 -32.04 -23.18 0.96
N ARG A 107 -31.17 -22.38 1.59
CA ARG A 107 -29.79 -22.73 1.96
C ARG A 107 -28.87 -23.03 0.78
N SER A 108 -29.21 -22.57 -0.44
CA SER A 108 -28.35 -22.75 -1.60
C SER A 108 -27.30 -21.65 -1.71
N GLY A 109 -26.04 -21.99 -1.36
CA GLY A 109 -24.90 -21.08 -1.50
C GLY A 109 -24.67 -20.62 -2.95
N VAL A 110 -24.83 -21.51 -3.92
CA VAL A 110 -24.57 -21.23 -5.34
C VAL A 110 -25.52 -20.17 -5.90
N HIS A 111 -26.81 -20.23 -5.58
CA HIS A 111 -27.78 -19.22 -6.02
C HIS A 111 -27.53 -17.86 -5.38
N ALA A 112 -27.17 -17.84 -4.10
CA ALA A 112 -26.78 -16.60 -3.43
C ALA A 112 -25.52 -16.00 -4.08
N PHE A 113 -24.52 -16.83 -4.41
CA PHE A 113 -23.32 -16.37 -5.10
C PHE A 113 -23.59 -15.85 -6.50
N LEU A 114 -24.52 -16.47 -7.25
CA LEU A 114 -24.95 -15.95 -8.55
C LEU A 114 -25.50 -14.52 -8.43
N MET A 115 -26.31 -14.26 -7.40
CA MET A 115 -26.83 -12.91 -7.14
C MET A 115 -25.73 -11.92 -6.75
N VAL A 116 -24.73 -12.36 -5.98
CA VAL A 116 -23.54 -11.54 -5.68
C VAL A 116 -22.75 -11.23 -6.96
N GLY A 117 -22.57 -12.21 -7.84
CA GLY A 117 -21.91 -12.04 -9.12
C GLY A 117 -22.62 -11.02 -10.01
N LEU A 118 -23.96 -11.07 -10.07
CA LEU A 118 -24.76 -10.08 -10.80
C LEU A 118 -24.56 -8.67 -10.22
N ALA A 119 -24.58 -8.53 -8.89
CA ALA A 119 -24.30 -7.25 -8.24
C ALA A 119 -22.89 -6.73 -8.57
N TYR A 120 -21.89 -7.61 -8.64
CA TYR A 120 -20.52 -7.24 -9.01
C TYR A 120 -20.45 -6.73 -10.45
N VAL A 121 -21.12 -7.37 -11.39
CA VAL A 121 -21.19 -6.88 -12.79
C VAL A 121 -21.77 -5.48 -12.84
N VAL A 122 -22.87 -5.23 -12.13
CA VAL A 122 -23.52 -3.91 -12.10
C VAL A 122 -22.60 -2.87 -11.47
N VAL A 123 -22.09 -3.11 -10.26
CA VAL A 123 -21.31 -2.12 -9.50
C VAL A 123 -19.93 -1.90 -10.11
N ALA A 124 -19.22 -2.98 -10.47
CA ALA A 124 -17.84 -2.92 -10.96
C ALA A 124 -17.74 -2.42 -12.41
N ILE A 125 -18.83 -2.46 -13.19
CA ILE A 125 -18.84 -1.89 -14.55
C ILE A 125 -19.41 -0.47 -14.52
N LEU A 126 -20.57 -0.24 -13.90
CA LEU A 126 -21.24 1.06 -13.99
C LEU A 126 -20.49 2.17 -13.26
N ILE A 127 -19.99 1.91 -12.04
CA ILE A 127 -19.31 2.96 -11.27
C ILE A 127 -17.97 3.33 -11.92
N PRO A 128 -17.01 2.40 -12.13
CA PRO A 128 -15.75 2.75 -12.78
C PRO A 128 -15.94 3.19 -14.23
N GLY A 129 -16.89 2.60 -14.97
CA GLY A 129 -17.19 2.98 -16.34
C GLY A 129 -17.64 4.43 -16.47
N THR A 130 -18.55 4.89 -15.60
CA THR A 130 -18.97 6.30 -15.59
C THR A 130 -17.84 7.25 -15.18
N MET A 131 -16.95 6.82 -14.29
CA MET A 131 -15.76 7.59 -13.92
C MET A 131 -14.77 7.73 -15.09
N ILE A 132 -14.51 6.65 -15.82
CA ILE A 132 -13.61 6.65 -16.99
C ILE A 132 -14.19 7.48 -18.14
N VAL A 133 -15.49 7.35 -18.42
CA VAL A 133 -16.18 8.17 -19.42
C VAL A 133 -16.02 9.66 -19.10
N ARG A 134 -16.24 10.05 -17.84
CA ARG A 134 -16.11 11.44 -17.40
C ARG A 134 -14.67 11.95 -17.44
N ALA A 135 -13.70 11.08 -17.18
CA ALA A 135 -12.28 11.44 -17.19
C ALA A 135 -11.67 11.44 -18.59
N GLY A 136 -12.33 10.83 -19.60
CA GLY A 136 -11.79 10.67 -20.94
C GLY A 136 -10.53 9.78 -21.00
N SER A 137 -10.27 8.97 -19.98
CA SER A 137 -8.99 8.27 -19.77
C SER A 137 -8.90 6.89 -20.44
N TRP A 138 -9.52 6.72 -21.61
CA TRP A 138 -9.54 5.44 -22.33
C TRP A 138 -8.15 5.01 -22.83
N ALA A 139 -7.25 5.95 -23.06
CA ALA A 139 -5.88 5.66 -23.51
C ALA A 139 -5.00 5.00 -22.42
N THR A 140 -5.46 4.95 -21.17
CA THR A 140 -4.70 4.36 -20.04
C THR A 140 -4.77 2.84 -20.02
N PHE A 141 -5.69 2.22 -20.77
CA PHE A 141 -5.79 0.77 -20.86
C PHE A 141 -4.59 0.18 -21.60
N THR A 142 -3.76 -0.58 -20.88
CA THR A 142 -2.63 -1.33 -21.44
C THR A 142 -2.94 -2.83 -21.38
N ALA A 143 -2.46 -3.62 -22.35
CA ALA A 143 -2.72 -5.06 -22.38
C ALA A 143 -2.23 -5.77 -21.10
N GLY A 144 -1.04 -5.38 -20.60
CA GLY A 144 -0.50 -5.91 -19.35
C GLY A 144 -1.32 -5.50 -18.12
N GLY A 145 -1.62 -4.21 -17.97
CA GLY A 145 -2.41 -3.72 -16.84
C GLY A 145 -3.80 -4.36 -16.78
N SER A 146 -4.50 -4.38 -17.92
CA SER A 146 -5.82 -5.02 -18.04
C SER A 146 -5.75 -6.51 -17.67
N GLY A 147 -4.77 -7.26 -18.19
CA GLY A 147 -4.61 -8.68 -17.91
C GLY A 147 -4.36 -8.98 -16.42
N PHE A 148 -3.43 -8.26 -15.77
CA PHE A 148 -3.16 -8.45 -14.34
C PHE A 148 -4.36 -8.06 -13.47
N THR A 149 -5.05 -6.95 -13.80
CA THR A 149 -6.26 -6.56 -13.04
C THR A 149 -7.43 -7.51 -13.24
N PHE A 150 -7.56 -8.12 -14.42
CA PHE A 150 -8.56 -9.14 -14.70
C PHE A 150 -8.30 -10.41 -13.88
N ILE A 151 -7.04 -10.89 -13.86
CA ILE A 151 -6.65 -12.03 -13.02
C ILE A 151 -6.87 -11.70 -11.54
N ALA A 152 -6.52 -10.50 -11.09
CA ALA A 152 -6.79 -10.06 -9.71
C ALA A 152 -8.29 -10.10 -9.38
N GLY A 153 -9.15 -9.66 -10.30
CA GLY A 153 -10.61 -9.76 -10.18
C GLY A 153 -11.10 -11.20 -10.11
N ALA A 154 -10.57 -12.09 -10.96
CA ALA A 154 -10.88 -13.51 -10.96
C ALA A 154 -10.49 -14.19 -9.64
N LEU A 155 -9.29 -13.90 -9.12
CA LEU A 155 -8.84 -14.40 -7.81
C LEU A 155 -9.76 -13.93 -6.68
N GLY A 156 -10.23 -12.68 -6.72
CA GLY A 156 -11.22 -12.17 -5.78
C GLY A 156 -12.56 -12.91 -5.85
N ALA A 157 -13.06 -13.17 -7.05
CA ALA A 157 -14.31 -13.91 -7.26
C ALA A 157 -14.19 -15.37 -6.79
N ILE A 158 -13.07 -16.04 -7.06
CA ILE A 158 -12.78 -17.39 -6.58
C ILE A 158 -12.71 -17.42 -5.05
N GLY A 159 -12.07 -16.42 -4.42
CA GLY A 159 -12.03 -16.29 -2.97
C GLY A 159 -13.43 -16.15 -2.35
N ALA A 160 -14.29 -15.32 -2.94
CA ALA A 160 -15.68 -15.16 -2.49
C ALA A 160 -16.51 -16.44 -2.68
N LEU A 161 -16.32 -17.16 -3.80
CA LEU A 161 -16.91 -18.48 -4.02
C LEU A 161 -16.45 -19.49 -2.95
N GLY A 162 -15.17 -19.46 -2.57
CA GLY A 162 -14.62 -20.29 -1.51
C GLY A 162 -15.32 -20.10 -0.16
N ILE A 163 -15.63 -18.85 0.23
CA ILE A 163 -16.41 -18.56 1.44
C ILE A 163 -17.80 -19.19 1.33
N VAL A 164 -18.49 -18.99 0.20
CA VAL A 164 -19.83 -19.55 -0.02
C VAL A 164 -19.84 -21.07 0.06
N LEU A 165 -18.87 -21.73 -0.58
CA LEU A 165 -18.75 -23.18 -0.55
C LEU A 165 -18.40 -23.69 0.85
N ALA A 166 -17.53 -23.01 1.60
CA ALA A 166 -17.23 -23.35 2.99
C ALA A 166 -18.50 -23.28 3.85
N MET A 167 -19.33 -22.24 3.66
CA MET A 167 -20.62 -22.08 4.33
C MET A 167 -21.63 -23.16 3.91
N ALA A 168 -21.66 -23.54 2.64
CA ALA A 168 -22.52 -24.62 2.12
C ALA A 168 -22.12 -26.01 2.67
N ASN A 169 -20.84 -26.20 2.99
CA ASN A 169 -20.29 -27.44 3.56
C ASN A 169 -20.20 -27.42 5.11
N GLY A 170 -21.10 -26.68 5.79
CA GLY A 170 -21.21 -26.70 7.25
C GLY A 170 -20.37 -25.65 8.00
N GLY A 171 -19.70 -24.77 7.28
CA GLY A 171 -19.03 -23.60 7.85
C GLY A 171 -20.02 -22.68 8.58
N ARG A 172 -19.57 -22.07 9.69
CA ARG A 172 -20.40 -21.17 10.49
C ARG A 172 -20.08 -19.70 10.15
N PRO A 173 -21.07 -18.78 10.05
CA PRO A 173 -20.83 -17.40 9.63
C PRO A 173 -19.96 -16.62 10.62
N ASN A 174 -19.92 -17.10 11.87
CA ASN A 174 -19.10 -16.56 12.95
C ASN A 174 -17.74 -17.25 13.09
N VAL A 175 -17.31 -18.08 12.13
CA VAL A 175 -15.99 -18.74 12.11
C VAL A 175 -15.28 -18.54 10.78
N VAL A 176 -15.96 -18.89 9.68
CA VAL A 176 -15.32 -18.94 8.35
C VAL A 176 -14.81 -17.56 7.90
N PRO A 177 -15.62 -16.48 7.92
CA PRO A 177 -15.13 -15.19 7.46
C PRO A 177 -14.02 -14.59 8.33
N PRO A 178 -14.10 -14.56 9.68
CA PRO A 178 -12.98 -14.07 10.48
C PRO A 178 -11.68 -14.85 10.23
N LEU A 179 -11.74 -16.16 10.00
CA LEU A 179 -10.58 -16.96 9.65
C LEU A 179 -9.97 -16.54 8.30
N VAL A 180 -10.81 -16.32 7.28
CA VAL A 180 -10.37 -15.85 5.96
C VAL A 180 -9.77 -14.44 6.05
N PHE A 181 -10.42 -13.52 6.76
CA PHE A 181 -9.93 -12.14 6.90
C PHE A 181 -8.69 -12.02 7.79
N ALA A 182 -8.42 -13.00 8.67
CA ALA A 182 -7.17 -13.09 9.41
C ALA A 182 -6.02 -13.65 8.54
N GLY A 183 -6.31 -14.64 7.69
CA GLY A 183 -5.31 -15.29 6.83
C GLY A 183 -4.95 -14.51 5.57
N ALA A 184 -5.92 -13.82 4.95
CA ALA A 184 -5.72 -13.11 3.68
C ALA A 184 -4.62 -12.03 3.74
N PRO A 185 -4.51 -11.19 4.79
CA PRO A 185 -3.41 -10.24 4.91
C PRO A 185 -2.04 -10.92 4.95
N VAL A 186 -1.93 -12.09 5.59
CA VAL A 186 -0.67 -12.85 5.68
C VAL A 186 -0.22 -13.29 4.29
N VAL A 187 -1.13 -13.91 3.52
CA VAL A 187 -0.86 -14.33 2.14
C VAL A 187 -0.51 -13.13 1.26
N ASN A 188 -1.22 -12.01 1.41
CA ASN A 188 -0.93 -10.78 0.67
C ASN A 188 0.51 -10.29 0.89
N VAL A 189 1.01 -10.34 2.13
CA VAL A 189 2.40 -9.92 2.37
C VAL A 189 3.40 -10.87 1.70
N PHE A 190 3.18 -12.18 1.76
CA PHE A 190 4.07 -13.13 1.05
C PHE A 190 4.05 -12.93 -0.46
N VAL A 191 2.88 -12.75 -1.06
CA VAL A 191 2.75 -12.45 -2.49
C VAL A 191 3.42 -11.12 -2.84
N ALA A 192 3.27 -10.09 -2.00
CA ALA A 192 3.93 -8.81 -2.19
C ALA A 192 5.47 -8.94 -2.10
N MET A 193 5.99 -9.77 -1.20
CA MET A 193 7.42 -10.09 -1.11
C MET A 193 7.92 -10.87 -2.33
N LEU A 194 7.09 -11.72 -2.95
CA LEU A 194 7.46 -12.39 -4.20
C LEU A 194 7.55 -11.41 -5.37
N TYR A 195 6.62 -10.46 -5.48
CA TYR A 195 6.67 -9.44 -6.52
C TYR A 195 7.78 -8.41 -6.30
N ASN A 196 8.05 -8.05 -5.04
CA ASN A 196 9.08 -7.10 -4.66
C ASN A 196 9.97 -7.71 -3.58
N PRO A 197 10.99 -8.51 -3.98
CA PRO A 197 11.84 -9.21 -3.02
C PRO A 197 12.53 -8.22 -2.09
N PRO A 198 12.41 -8.42 -0.75
CA PRO A 198 12.98 -7.49 0.20
C PRO A 198 14.51 -7.56 0.16
N LYS A 199 15.16 -6.39 0.18
CA LYS A 199 16.62 -6.27 0.15
C LYS A 199 17.30 -6.75 1.44
N GLU A 200 16.54 -6.76 2.53
CA GLU A 200 16.95 -7.21 3.85
C GLU A 200 15.89 -8.18 4.39
N SER A 201 16.28 -9.10 5.27
CA SER A 201 15.35 -10.05 5.87
C SER A 201 14.22 -9.31 6.62
N PRO A 202 12.96 -9.77 6.53
CA PRO A 202 11.86 -9.16 7.27
C PRO A 202 12.17 -9.08 8.77
N PRO A 203 11.93 -7.94 9.44
CA PRO A 203 12.24 -7.78 10.85
C PRO A 203 11.38 -8.71 11.70
N LEU A 204 11.87 -9.17 12.85
CA LEU A 204 11.15 -10.09 13.74
C LEU A 204 9.75 -9.57 14.15
N LEU A 205 9.59 -8.24 14.26
CA LEU A 205 8.31 -7.58 14.55
C LEU A 205 7.23 -7.86 13.50
N PHE A 206 7.61 -8.12 12.25
CA PHE A 206 6.67 -8.47 11.18
C PHE A 206 5.97 -9.81 11.48
N PHE A 207 6.74 -10.82 11.85
CA PHE A 207 6.22 -12.14 12.23
C PHE A 207 5.42 -12.07 13.53
N LEU A 208 5.86 -11.24 14.48
CA LEU A 208 5.09 -10.98 15.70
C LEU A 208 3.73 -10.32 15.40
N GLY A 209 3.68 -9.39 14.45
CA GLY A 209 2.43 -8.77 13.98
C GLY A 209 1.46 -9.78 13.37
N ILE A 210 1.95 -10.74 12.57
CA ILE A 210 1.14 -11.85 12.06
C ILE A 210 0.59 -12.70 13.22
N LEU A 211 1.43 -13.04 14.19
CA LEU A 211 1.02 -13.82 15.37
C LEU A 211 -0.02 -13.06 16.20
N MET A 212 0.15 -11.76 16.40
CA MET A 212 -0.82 -10.92 17.12
C MET A 212 -2.14 -10.77 16.36
N ALA A 213 -2.10 -10.66 15.02
CA ALA A 213 -3.32 -10.62 14.20
C ALA A 213 -4.07 -11.96 14.29
N ALA A 214 -3.36 -13.09 14.20
CA ALA A 214 -3.92 -14.42 14.38
C ALA A 214 -4.49 -14.61 15.80
N ALA A 215 -3.79 -14.15 16.83
CA ALA A 215 -4.25 -14.17 18.22
C ALA A 215 -5.50 -13.28 18.42
N GLY A 216 -5.53 -12.09 17.81
CA GLY A 216 -6.68 -11.19 17.82
C GLY A 216 -7.91 -11.83 17.18
N ALA A 217 -7.74 -12.45 16.00
CA ALA A 217 -8.80 -13.20 15.35
C ALA A 217 -9.27 -14.39 16.22
N GLY A 218 -8.33 -15.12 16.83
CA GLY A 218 -8.62 -16.20 17.78
C GLY A 218 -9.41 -15.72 19.01
N MET A 219 -9.05 -14.58 19.58
CA MET A 219 -9.78 -13.98 20.71
C MET A 219 -11.19 -13.55 20.34
N VAL A 220 -11.38 -12.97 19.15
CA VAL A 220 -12.72 -12.61 18.63
C VAL A 220 -13.57 -13.86 18.44
N LEU A 221 -12.99 -14.94 17.92
CA LEU A 221 -13.68 -16.21 17.72
C LEU A 221 -13.99 -16.93 19.04
N ALA A 222 -13.10 -16.85 20.03
CA ALA A 222 -13.26 -17.48 21.34
C ALA A 222 -14.27 -16.77 22.23
N ASN A 223 -14.31 -15.43 22.18
CA ASN A 223 -15.17 -14.59 23.04
C ASN A 223 -16.42 -14.06 22.31
N ARG A 224 -16.81 -14.68 21.20
CA ARG A 224 -18.01 -14.27 20.45
C ARG A 224 -19.27 -14.42 21.32
N PRO A 225 -20.13 -13.39 21.42
CA PRO A 225 -21.41 -13.52 22.13
C PRO A 225 -22.34 -14.48 21.36
N SER A 226 -22.97 -15.38 22.11
CA SER A 226 -23.92 -16.41 21.63
C SER A 226 -25.28 -15.83 21.27
#